data_AF-A0A412RQV9-F1
#
_entry.id   AF-A0A412RQV9-F1
#
_cell.length_a   1.000
_cell.length_b   1.000
_cell.length_c   1.000
_cell.angle_alpha   90.00
_cell.angle_beta   90.00
_cell.angle_gamma   90.00
#
_symmetry.space_group_name_H-M   'P 1'
#
loop_
_entity.id
_entity.type
_entity.pdbx_description
1 polymer ?
#
loop_
_entity_poly.entity_id
_entity_poly.type
_entity_poly.pdbx_seq_one_letter_code
_entity_poly.pdbx_strand_id
1 'polypeptide(L)' 'MIKAKGGEVTFRGTRSNITAEAVTVLRALKEELSEEQYEMVIRLADKSEEQVKDEAERAREMLKKLLGL' A
#
# COMPACT_ATOMS: atom_id res chain seq x y z
N MET A 1 11.56 -15.83 -5.28
CA MET A 1 10.63 -16.03 -6.42
C MET A 1 9.35 -15.31 -6.10
N ILE A 2 9.00 -14.33 -6.94
CA ILE A 2 7.80 -13.51 -6.81
C ILE A 2 6.64 -14.21 -7.53
N LYS A 3 5.47 -14.26 -6.90
CA LYS A 3 4.20 -14.61 -7.54
C LYS A 3 3.21 -13.49 -7.32
N ALA A 4 2.64 -12.94 -8.38
CA ALA A 4 1.60 -11.93 -8.31
C ALA A 4 0.27 -12.51 -8.83
N LYS A 5 -0.81 -12.39 -8.05
CA LYS A 5 -2.15 -12.81 -8.47
C LYS A 5 -3.20 -11.94 -7.78
N GLY A 6 -4.08 -11.31 -8.55
CA GLY A 6 -5.25 -10.61 -8.00
C GLY A 6 -4.93 -9.53 -6.97
N GLY A 7 -3.85 -8.76 -7.17
CA GLY A 7 -3.43 -7.71 -6.23
C GLY A 7 -2.55 -8.21 -5.06
N GLU A 8 -2.36 -9.52 -4.92
CA GLU A 8 -1.46 -10.10 -3.93
C GLU A 8 -0.09 -10.40 -4.55
N VAL A 9 0.98 -10.12 -3.79
CA VAL A 9 2.35 -10.49 -4.13
C VAL A 9 2.90 -11.40 -3.04
N THR A 10 3.26 -12.62 -3.41
CA THR A 10 3.93 -13.58 -2.53
C THR A 10 5.43 -13.64 -2.84
N PHE A 11 6.25 -13.42 -1.83
CA PHE A 11 7.71 -13.59 -1.89
C PHE A 11 8.11 -14.92 -1.25
N ARG A 12 9.01 -15.66 -1.89
CA ARG A 12 9.58 -16.91 -1.35
C ARG A 12 11.08 -16.95 -1.56
N GLY A 13 11.86 -17.11 -0.49
CA GLY A 13 13.32 -17.22 -0.54
C GLY A 13 13.99 -16.95 0.80
N THR A 14 15.30 -16.78 0.79
CA THR A 14 16.06 -16.24 1.93
C THR A 14 15.72 -14.76 2.14
N ARG A 15 15.99 -14.23 3.34
CA ARG A 15 15.74 -12.82 3.68
C ARG A 15 16.34 -11.84 2.67
N SER A 16 17.56 -12.09 2.20
CA SER A 16 18.24 -11.26 1.19
C SER A 16 17.47 -11.22 -0.13
N ASN A 17 16.99 -12.39 -0.59
CA ASN A 17 16.27 -12.50 -1.85
C ASN A 17 14.89 -11.83 -1.75
N ILE A 18 14.19 -12.02 -0.63
CA ILE A 18 12.91 -11.36 -0.39
C ILE A 18 13.08 -9.84 -0.38
N THR A 19 14.13 -9.32 0.25
CA THR A 19 14.41 -7.88 0.30
C THR A 19 14.67 -7.32 -1.11
N ALA A 20 15.52 -7.97 -1.90
CA ALA A 20 15.81 -7.54 -3.27
C ALA A 20 14.54 -7.57 -4.16
N GLU A 21 13.73 -8.62 -4.01
CA GLU A 21 12.47 -8.78 -4.74
C GLU A 21 11.44 -7.70 -4.34
N ALA A 22 11.28 -7.41 -3.04
CA ALA A 22 10.38 -6.37 -2.55
C ALA A 22 10.82 -4.97 -3.01
N VAL A 23 12.12 -4.67 -2.99
CA VAL A 23 12.68 -3.41 -3.50
C VAL A 23 12.38 -3.23 -4.98
N THR A 24 12.42 -4.30 -5.77
CA THR A 24 12.08 -4.25 -7.20
C THR A 24 10.63 -3.86 -7.41
N VAL A 25 9.70 -4.45 -6.64
CA VAL A 25 8.27 -4.09 -6.70
C VAL A 25 8.05 -2.63 -6.26
N LEU A 26 8.69 -2.20 -5.17
CA LEU A 26 8.59 -0.82 -4.69
C LEU A 26 9.18 0.19 -5.70
N ARG A 27 10.24 -0.16 -6.43
CA ARG A 27 10.78 0.70 -7.49
C ARG A 27 9.78 0.84 -8.64
N ALA A 28 9.21 -0.26 -9.12
CA ALA A 28 8.21 -0.22 -10.18
C ALA A 28 7.00 0.64 -9.78
N LEU A 29 6.55 0.53 -8.53
CA LEU A 29 5.48 1.38 -8.00
C LEU A 29 5.86 2.87 -7.97
N LYS A 30 7.12 3.21 -7.67
CA LYS A 30 7.59 4.60 -7.67
C LYS A 30 7.58 5.22 -9.08
N GLU A 31 7.76 4.41 -10.12
CA GLU A 31 7.75 4.88 -11.51
C GLU A 31 6.32 5.16 -12.01
N GLU A 32 5.31 4.48 -11.47
CA GLU A 32 3.91 4.58 -11.90
C GLU A 32 3.06 5.52 -11.03
N LEU A 33 3.44 5.73 -9.77
CA LEU A 33 2.68 6.55 -8.81
C LEU A 33 3.26 7.96 -8.69
N SER A 34 2.42 8.94 -8.35
CA SER A 34 2.93 10.24 -7.89
C SER A 34 3.70 10.08 -6.58
N GLU A 35 4.61 11.02 -6.25
CA GLU A 35 5.36 10.97 -4.98
C GLU A 35 4.41 10.92 -3.77
N GLU A 36 3.31 11.66 -3.80
CA GLU A 36 2.29 11.67 -2.74
C GLU A 36 1.60 10.32 -2.57
N GLN A 37 1.27 9.66 -3.69
CA GLN A 37 0.68 8.32 -3.68
C GLN A 37 1.70 7.27 -3.23
N TYR A 38 2.95 7.40 -3.65
CA TYR A 38 4.03 6.52 -3.24
C TYR A 38 4.29 6.59 -1.72
N GLU A 39 4.40 7.80 -1.18
CA GLU A 39 4.50 8.02 0.27
C GLU A 39 3.28 7.49 1.03
N MET A 40 2.08 7.57 0.43
CA MET A 40 0.90 6.95 1.00
C MET A 40 1.02 5.43 1.08
N VAL A 41 1.52 4.75 0.04
CA VAL A 41 1.76 3.30 0.07
C VAL A 41 2.72 2.93 1.21
N ILE A 42 3.81 3.68 1.38
CA ILE A 42 4.78 3.43 2.45
C ILE A 42 4.14 3.61 3.83
N ARG A 43 3.39 4.70 4.05
CA ARG A 43 2.69 4.95 5.33
C ARG A 43 1.66 3.89 5.69
N LEU A 44 1.04 3.26 4.68
CA LEU A 44 0.02 2.23 4.88
C LEU A 44 0.62 0.82 4.99
N ALA A 45 1.90 0.62 4.68
CA ALA A 45 2.52 -0.71 4.64
C ALA A 45 2.50 -1.44 6.00
N ASP A 46 2.51 -0.69 7.11
CA ASP A 46 2.44 -1.25 8.47
C ASP A 46 0.99 -1.50 8.96
N LYS A 47 -0.01 -1.16 8.15
CA LYS A 47 -1.43 -1.29 8.51
C LYS A 47 -2.05 -2.53 7.89
N SER A 48 -2.97 -3.16 8.62
CA SER A 48 -3.83 -4.20 8.05
C SER A 48 -4.84 -3.59 7.08
N GLU A 49 -5.36 -4.41 6.16
CA GLU A 49 -6.43 -3.98 5.24
C GLU A 49 -7.62 -3.37 5.99
N GLU A 50 -7.98 -3.94 7.14
CA GLU A 50 -9.08 -3.43 7.97
C GLU A 50 -8.77 -2.05 8.56
N GLN A 51 -7.54 -1.84 9.03
CA GLN A 51 -7.11 -0.52 9.53
C GLN A 51 -7.12 0.54 8.42
N VAL A 52 -6.76 0.17 7.19
CA VAL A 52 -6.83 1.06 6.03
C VAL A 52 -8.29 1.42 5.70
N LYS A 53 -9.20 0.44 5.71
CA LYS A 53 -10.64 0.66 5.50
C LYS A 53 -11.23 1.59 6.56
N ASP A 54 -10.91 1.35 7.83
CA ASP A 54 -11.35 2.18 8.95
C ASP A 54 -10.91 3.64 8.81
N GLU A 55 -9.65 3.87 8.38
CA GLU A 55 -9.16 5.22 8.12
C GLU A 55 -9.87 5.90 6.95
N ALA A 56 -10.11 5.15 5.88
CA ALA A 56 -10.85 5.64 4.73
C ALA A 56 -12.29 6.04 5.12
N GLU A 57 -12.95 5.23 5.95
CA GLU A 57 -14.30 5.51 6.42
C GLU A 57 -14.33 6.72 7.38
N ARG A 58 -13.37 6.81 8.31
CA ARG A 58 -13.23 8.00 9.17
C ARG A 58 -13.03 9.29 8.37
N ALA A 59 -12.19 9.25 7.33
CA ALA A 59 -11.97 10.39 6.45
C ALA A 59 -13.25 10.78 5.68
N ARG A 60 -14.01 9.78 5.19
CA ARG A 60 -15.30 10.01 4.54
C ARG A 60 -16.33 10.65 5.47
N GLU A 61 -16.44 10.16 6.70
CA GLU A 61 -17.36 10.70 7.70
C GLU A 61 -16.99 12.12 8.14
N MET A 62 -15.69 12.41 8.31
CA MET A 62 -15.22 13.78 8.55
C MET A 62 -15.57 14.71 7.38
N LEU A 63 -15.40 14.24 6.14
CA LEU A 63 -15.75 15.01 4.96
C LEU A 63 -17.26 15.28 4.87
N LYS A 64 -18.11 14.28 5.13
CA LYS A 64 -19.58 14.46 5.17
C LYS A 64 -19.97 15.54 6.18
N LYS A 65 -19.40 15.50 7.40
CA LYS A 65 -19.62 16.52 8.43
C LYS A 65 -19.21 17.92 7.99
N LEU A 66 -18.08 18.06 7.32
CA LEU A 66 -17.62 19.35 6.79
C LEU A 66 -18.54 19.88 5.68
N LEU A 67 -19.10 18.99 4.88
CA LEU A 67 -20.02 19.31 3.78
C LEU A 67 -21.48 19.43 4.21
N GLY A 68 -21.81 19.13 5.47
CA GLY A 68 -23.18 19.15 5.98
C GLY A 68 -24.09 18.07 5.37
N LEU A 69 -23.51 16.94 4.94
CA LEU A 69 -24.19 15.78 4.34
C LEU A 69 -24.45 14.67 5.35
#